data_AF-A0A5A9EZR2-F1
#
_entry.id   AF-A0A5A9EZR2-F1
#
_cell.length_a   1.000
_cell.length_b   1.000
_cell.length_c   1.000
_cell.angle_alpha   90.00
_cell.angle_beta   90.00
_cell.angle_gamma   90.00
#
_symmetry.space_group_name_H-M   'P 1'
#
loop_
_entity.id
_entity.type
_entity.pdbx_description
1 polymer ?
#
loop_
_entity_poly.entity_id
_entity_poly.type
_entity_poly.pdbx_seq_one_letter_code
_entity_poly.pdbx_strand_id
1 'polypeptide(L)'
;MNEHEYSAYLKRLHNLVYVELAQKVAAMEFFVRNGELVRRDVAAGLIEPVLPAIISGLHYDVTFSLYRLFDKRNSDRNIFDFLNKTEQIHDQLSWKSPFPKDNIKSHRLLLDELADPIGRLAKRRNKFFAHYDGRYFDDKTLLDIDFPFGVDDACTLLDALVEIVLFYGSAYDGIHSVRNWQIVVYSSTERLYSRIREQPHMDDSSQGDAIRTT
;
A
#
# COMPACT_ATOMS: atom_id res chain seq x y z
N MET A 1 9.73 2.04 -26.16
CA MET A 1 8.60 1.21 -25.72
C MET A 1 7.66 1.08 -26.90
N ASN A 2 7.28 -0.12 -27.31
CA ASN A 2 6.24 -0.33 -28.33
C ASN A 2 4.86 -0.54 -27.67
N GLU A 3 3.80 -0.67 -28.48
CA GLU A 3 2.43 -0.83 -27.99
C GLU A 3 2.22 -2.09 -27.12
N HIS A 4 2.86 -3.20 -27.47
CA HIS A 4 2.79 -4.43 -26.68
C HIS A 4 3.46 -4.26 -25.30
N GLU A 5 4.64 -3.64 -25.28
CA GLU A 5 5.36 -3.32 -24.05
C GLU A 5 4.57 -2.34 -23.17
N TYR A 6 3.87 -1.38 -23.77
CA TYR A 6 3.00 -0.45 -23.07
C TYR A 6 1.82 -1.16 -22.40
N SER A 7 1.09 -2.00 -23.13
CA SER A 7 -0.01 -2.80 -22.59
C SER A 7 0.45 -3.66 -21.41
N ALA A 8 1.60 -4.34 -21.56
CA ALA A 8 2.18 -5.14 -20.48
C ALA A 8 2.55 -4.29 -19.26
N TYR A 9 3.12 -3.10 -19.47
CA TYR A 9 3.46 -2.18 -18.38
C TYR A 9 2.18 -1.69 -17.67
N LEU A 10 1.20 -1.17 -18.40
CA LEU A 10 -0.06 -0.70 -17.83
C LEU A 10 -0.78 -1.80 -17.02
N LYS A 11 -0.83 -3.02 -17.55
CA LYS A 11 -1.40 -4.18 -16.85
C LYS A 11 -0.62 -4.53 -15.57
N ARG A 12 0.71 -4.48 -15.60
CA ARG A 12 1.53 -4.72 -14.39
C ARG A 12 1.29 -3.62 -13.36
N LEU A 13 1.21 -2.37 -13.78
CA LEU A 13 0.96 -1.23 -12.90
C LEU A 13 -0.44 -1.32 -12.28
N HIS A 14 -1.45 -1.70 -13.06
CA HIS A 14 -2.80 -2.02 -12.58
C HIS A 14 -2.79 -3.09 -11.48
N ASN A 15 -2.16 -4.24 -11.74
CA ASN A 15 -2.05 -5.30 -10.73
C ASN A 15 -1.31 -4.84 -9.47
N LEU A 16 -0.21 -4.10 -9.61
CA LEU A 16 0.55 -3.55 -8.48
C LEU A 16 -0.31 -2.64 -7.61
N VAL A 17 -1.05 -1.71 -8.24
CA VAL A 17 -1.86 -0.73 -7.51
C VAL A 17 -3.10 -1.39 -6.89
N TYR A 18 -3.84 -2.18 -7.66
CA TYR A 18 -5.15 -2.69 -7.23
C TYR A 18 -5.10 -4.00 -6.43
N VAL A 19 -4.30 -4.95 -6.91
CA VAL A 19 -4.30 -6.31 -6.33
C VAL A 19 -3.33 -6.34 -5.15
N GLU A 20 -2.16 -5.73 -5.29
CA GLU A 20 -1.12 -5.82 -4.28
C GLU A 20 -1.20 -4.67 -3.26
N LEU A 21 -1.20 -3.41 -3.72
CA LEU A 21 -1.02 -2.26 -2.83
C LEU A 21 -2.32 -1.83 -2.14
N ALA A 22 -3.43 -1.69 -2.87
CA ALA A 22 -4.68 -1.19 -2.31
C ALA A 22 -5.19 -2.05 -1.15
N GLN A 23 -5.02 -3.37 -1.25
CA GLN A 23 -5.41 -4.30 -0.20
C GLN A 23 -4.62 -4.06 1.10
N LYS A 24 -3.32 -3.82 0.95
CA LYS A 24 -2.40 -3.61 2.06
C LYS A 24 -2.61 -2.26 2.73
N VAL A 25 -2.84 -1.20 1.95
CA VAL A 25 -3.11 0.14 2.48
C VAL A 25 -4.42 0.15 3.26
N ALA A 26 -5.51 -0.44 2.74
CA ALA A 26 -6.76 -0.52 3.48
C ALA A 26 -6.66 -1.39 4.75
N ALA A 27 -5.91 -2.49 4.71
CA ALA A 27 -5.66 -3.28 5.91
C ALA A 27 -4.86 -2.48 6.95
N MET A 28 -3.82 -1.76 6.52
CA MET A 28 -3.04 -0.87 7.38
C MET A 28 -3.91 0.24 7.97
N GLU A 29 -4.77 0.86 7.17
CA GLU A 29 -5.74 1.86 7.62
C GLU A 29 -6.65 1.33 8.70
N PHE A 30 -7.27 0.17 8.47
CA PHE A 30 -8.12 -0.47 9.48
C PHE A 30 -7.36 -0.66 10.80
N PHE A 31 -6.16 -1.23 10.77
CA PHE A 31 -5.41 -1.51 11.99
C PHE A 31 -4.89 -0.25 12.70
N VAL A 32 -4.52 0.79 11.95
CA VAL A 32 -4.11 2.07 12.52
C VAL A 32 -5.31 2.76 13.19
N ARG A 33 -6.45 2.83 12.50
CA ARG A 33 -7.67 3.46 13.04
C ARG A 33 -8.26 2.69 14.23
N ASN A 34 -8.06 1.38 14.28
CA ASN A 34 -8.53 0.51 15.36
C ASN A 34 -7.42 0.07 16.33
N GLY A 35 -6.28 0.76 16.36
CA GLY A 35 -5.09 0.31 17.10
C GLY A 35 -5.32 0.09 18.60
N GLU A 36 -6.17 0.90 19.24
CA GLU A 36 -6.55 0.71 20.64
C GLU A 36 -7.38 -0.56 20.87
N LEU A 37 -8.32 -0.85 19.96
CA LEU A 37 -9.11 -2.08 20.00
C LEU A 37 -8.20 -3.31 19.89
N VAL A 38 -7.30 -3.29 18.91
CA VAL A 38 -6.33 -4.39 18.70
C VAL A 38 -5.46 -4.58 19.93
N ARG A 39 -4.92 -3.50 20.52
CA ARG A 39 -4.11 -3.61 21.75
C ARG A 39 -4.89 -4.21 22.91
N ARG A 40 -6.14 -3.79 23.10
CA ARG A 40 -7.02 -4.32 24.15
C ARG A 40 -7.32 -5.80 23.93
N ASP A 41 -7.65 -6.19 22.70
CA ASP A 41 -7.99 -7.57 22.37
C ASP A 41 -6.75 -8.49 22.57
N VAL A 42 -5.54 -8.05 22.20
CA VAL A 42 -4.30 -8.79 22.51
C VAL A 42 -4.10 -8.92 24.03
N ALA A 43 -4.25 -7.83 24.78
CA ALA A 43 -4.05 -7.84 26.23
C ALA A 43 -5.09 -8.70 26.97
N ALA A 44 -6.31 -8.78 26.43
CA ALA A 44 -7.38 -9.63 26.92
C ALA A 44 -7.24 -11.10 26.47
N GLY A 45 -6.21 -11.42 25.69
CA GLY A 45 -5.98 -12.76 25.15
C GLY A 45 -6.96 -13.16 24.05
N LEU A 46 -7.78 -12.24 23.52
CA LEU A 46 -8.82 -12.53 22.51
C LEU A 46 -8.27 -12.68 21.10
N ILE A 47 -7.03 -12.26 20.86
CA ILE A 47 -6.32 -12.39 19.58
C ILE A 47 -4.85 -12.72 19.84
N GLU A 48 -4.26 -13.45 18.90
CA GLU A 48 -2.87 -13.91 19.02
C GLU A 48 -1.87 -12.73 19.12
N PRO A 49 -0.86 -12.82 20.00
CA PRO A 49 0.16 -11.77 20.17
C PRO A 49 1.06 -11.59 18.96
N VAL A 50 0.95 -12.45 17.94
CA VAL A 50 1.64 -12.29 16.65
C VAL A 50 1.03 -11.17 15.79
N LEU A 51 -0.24 -10.81 16.00
CA LEU A 51 -0.93 -9.85 15.14
C LEU A 51 -0.24 -8.47 15.09
N PRO A 52 0.24 -7.87 16.20
CA PRO A 52 1.06 -6.66 16.16
C PRO A 52 2.31 -6.77 15.27
N ALA A 53 2.97 -7.93 15.23
CA ALA A 53 4.13 -8.15 14.37
C ALA A 53 3.73 -8.19 12.87
N ILE A 54 2.59 -8.80 12.55
CA ILE A 54 2.01 -8.80 11.20
C ILE A 54 1.65 -7.38 10.76
N ILE A 55 0.99 -6.60 11.63
CA ILE A 55 0.65 -5.20 11.36
C ILE A 55 1.91 -4.36 11.14
N SER A 56 2.94 -4.58 11.95
CA SER A 56 4.25 -3.95 11.75
C SER A 56 4.80 -4.29 10.36
N GLY A 57 4.89 -5.58 10.01
CA GLY A 57 5.37 -6.02 8.69
C GLY A 57 4.57 -5.45 7.52
N LEU A 58 3.26 -5.30 7.67
CA LEU A 58 2.40 -4.64 6.68
C LEU A 58 2.81 -3.18 6.45
N HIS A 59 3.10 -2.44 7.52
CA HIS A 59 3.56 -1.05 7.41
C HIS A 59 4.91 -0.95 6.70
N TYR A 60 5.84 -1.89 6.92
CA TYR A 60 7.10 -1.98 6.15
C TYR A 60 6.79 -2.15 4.66
N ASP A 61 5.99 -3.15 4.32
CA ASP A 61 5.72 -3.51 2.92
C ASP A 61 4.98 -2.39 2.16
N VAL A 62 4.00 -1.74 2.78
CA VAL A 62 3.32 -0.56 2.23
C VAL A 62 4.30 0.58 1.97
N THR A 63 5.18 0.88 2.95
CA THR A 63 6.18 1.94 2.83
C THR A 63 7.10 1.71 1.62
N PHE A 64 7.63 0.49 1.48
CA PHE A 64 8.52 0.15 0.35
C PHE A 64 7.79 0.13 -0.99
N SER A 65 6.57 -0.42 -1.03
CA SER A 65 5.76 -0.52 -2.24
C SER A 65 5.40 0.85 -2.78
N LEU A 66 4.90 1.74 -1.92
CA LEU A 66 4.63 3.13 -2.29
C LEU A 66 5.92 3.83 -2.72
N TYR A 67 6.99 3.71 -1.94
CA TYR A 67 8.25 4.37 -2.25
C TYR A 67 8.75 3.99 -3.66
N ARG A 68 8.71 2.69 -4.01
CA ARG A 68 9.17 2.21 -5.33
C ARG A 68 8.37 2.78 -6.49
N LEU A 69 7.06 2.98 -6.30
CA LEU A 69 6.18 3.58 -7.31
C LEU A 69 6.36 5.10 -7.45
N PHE A 70 6.87 5.77 -6.42
CA PHE A 70 7.13 7.21 -6.42
C PHE A 70 8.62 7.60 -6.48
N ASP A 71 9.54 6.64 -6.61
CA ASP A 71 10.98 6.92 -6.67
C ASP A 71 11.40 7.50 -8.03
N LYS A 72 11.37 8.84 -8.14
CA LYS A 72 11.83 9.59 -9.32
C LYS A 72 13.29 9.32 -9.72
N ARG A 73 14.15 8.83 -8.81
CA ARG A 73 15.61 8.82 -9.01
C ARG A 73 16.20 7.46 -9.36
N ASN A 74 15.68 6.38 -8.77
CA ASN A 74 16.36 5.08 -8.80
C ASN A 74 15.53 3.92 -9.36
N SER A 75 14.37 4.18 -9.96
CA SER A 75 13.49 3.14 -10.50
C SER A 75 13.12 3.45 -11.94
N ASP A 76 13.31 2.50 -12.85
CA ASP A 76 12.95 2.56 -14.28
C ASP A 76 11.52 2.06 -14.56
N ARG A 77 10.73 1.84 -13.49
CA ARG A 77 9.36 1.32 -13.52
C ARG A 77 8.50 1.93 -12.41
N ASN A 78 8.45 3.25 -12.37
CA ASN A 78 7.68 4.04 -11.40
C ASN A 78 6.58 4.85 -12.12
N ILE A 79 5.73 5.57 -11.39
CA ILE A 79 4.61 6.32 -11.99
C ILE A 79 5.08 7.47 -12.90
N PHE A 80 6.19 8.13 -12.57
CA PHE A 80 6.78 9.20 -13.37
C PHE A 80 7.36 8.67 -14.68
N ASP A 81 8.08 7.54 -14.61
CA ASP A 81 8.60 6.85 -15.78
C ASP A 81 7.46 6.38 -16.69
N PHE A 82 6.38 5.83 -16.12
CA PHE A 82 5.18 5.48 -16.87
C PHE A 82 4.64 6.70 -17.64
N LEU A 83 4.40 7.82 -16.96
CA LEU A 83 3.89 9.05 -17.62
C LEU A 83 4.84 9.55 -18.72
N ASN A 84 6.15 9.56 -18.48
CA ASN A 84 7.16 9.95 -19.45
C ASN A 84 7.10 9.06 -20.71
N LYS A 85 7.07 7.74 -20.51
CA LYS A 85 7.04 6.79 -21.61
C LYS A 85 5.73 6.86 -22.38
N THR A 86 4.59 7.03 -21.69
CA THR A 86 3.29 7.22 -22.33
C THR A 86 3.28 8.47 -23.20
N GLU A 87 3.83 9.58 -22.72
CA GLU A 87 3.94 10.81 -23.50
C GLU A 87 4.76 10.63 -24.78
N GLN A 88 5.90 9.93 -24.69
CA GLN A 88 6.80 9.67 -25.82
C GLN A 88 6.14 8.87 -26.95
N ILE A 89 5.25 7.94 -26.60
CA ILE A 89 4.61 7.05 -27.58
C ILE A 89 3.13 7.35 -27.78
N HIS A 90 2.61 8.41 -27.19
CA HIS A 90 1.19 8.74 -27.15
C HIS A 90 0.51 8.64 -28.52
N ASP A 91 1.13 9.21 -29.55
CA ASP A 91 0.57 9.28 -30.91
C ASP A 91 0.67 7.94 -31.66
N GLN A 92 1.37 6.97 -31.11
CA GLN A 92 1.54 5.61 -31.65
C GLN A 92 0.56 4.62 -31.00
N LEU A 93 -0.13 5.01 -29.93
CA LEU A 93 -1.03 4.14 -29.19
C LEU A 93 -2.44 4.17 -29.78
N SER A 94 -3.04 2.98 -29.90
CA SER A 94 -4.42 2.83 -30.36
C SER A 94 -5.41 3.03 -29.21
N TRP A 95 -5.62 4.28 -28.80
CA TRP A 95 -6.56 4.62 -27.73
C TRP A 95 -8.00 4.20 -28.07
N LYS A 96 -8.69 3.54 -27.13
CA LYS A 96 -10.10 3.13 -27.28
C LYS A 96 -11.09 4.25 -26.97
N SER A 97 -10.68 5.25 -26.20
CA SER A 97 -11.44 6.48 -25.98
C SER A 97 -10.55 7.71 -26.21
N PRO A 98 -11.13 8.90 -26.48
CA PRO A 98 -10.35 10.11 -26.69
C PRO A 98 -9.45 10.41 -25.48
N PHE A 99 -8.14 10.46 -25.72
CA PHE A 99 -7.12 10.78 -24.73
C PHE A 99 -6.39 12.06 -25.16
N PRO A 100 -6.70 13.21 -24.56
CA PRO A 100 -5.91 14.43 -24.75
C PRO A 100 -4.56 14.33 -24.04
N LYS A 101 -3.47 14.76 -24.70
CA LYS A 101 -2.14 14.86 -24.06
C LYS A 101 -2.15 15.73 -22.81
N ASP A 102 -3.05 16.71 -22.73
CA ASP A 102 -3.22 17.57 -21.54
C ASP A 102 -3.52 16.78 -20.26
N ASN A 103 -4.14 15.60 -20.36
CA ASN A 103 -4.34 14.73 -19.21
C ASN A 103 -3.02 14.25 -18.60
N ILE A 104 -1.97 14.01 -19.41
CA ILE A 104 -0.63 13.66 -18.89
C ILE A 104 -0.10 14.82 -18.04
N LYS A 105 -0.27 16.05 -18.51
CA LYS A 105 0.15 17.25 -17.77
C LYS A 105 -0.61 17.40 -16.46
N SER A 106 -1.94 17.19 -16.47
CA SER A 106 -2.75 17.23 -15.26
C SER A 106 -2.32 16.19 -14.22
N HIS A 107 -2.01 14.95 -14.65
CA HIS A 107 -1.51 13.94 -13.73
C HIS A 107 -0.10 14.24 -13.21
N ARG A 108 0.77 14.90 -13.99
CA ARG A 108 2.04 15.39 -13.46
C ARG A 108 1.83 16.45 -12.37
N LEU A 109 0.91 17.39 -12.58
CA LEU A 109 0.56 18.39 -11.58
C LEU A 109 0.04 17.76 -10.29
N LEU A 110 -0.86 16.77 -10.40
CA LEU A 110 -1.31 15.96 -9.26
C LEU A 110 -0.13 15.35 -8.49
N LEU A 111 0.85 14.79 -9.18
CA LEU A 111 2.02 14.18 -8.54
C LEU A 111 2.98 15.23 -7.93
N ASP A 112 3.02 16.44 -8.48
CA ASP A 112 3.82 17.54 -7.95
C ASP A 112 3.18 18.17 -6.70
N GLU A 113 1.85 18.22 -6.62
CA GLU A 113 1.11 18.57 -5.40
C GLU A 113 1.38 17.58 -4.24
N LEU A 114 1.78 16.36 -4.59
CA LEU A 114 2.15 15.30 -3.64
C LEU A 114 3.66 15.24 -3.35
N ALA A 115 4.44 16.24 -3.77
CA ALA A 115 5.89 16.26 -3.55
C ALA A 115 6.28 16.14 -2.07
N ASP A 116 5.52 16.78 -1.18
CA ASP A 116 5.77 16.76 0.26
C ASP A 116 5.57 15.37 0.88
N PRO A 117 4.40 14.70 0.77
CA PRO A 117 4.23 13.35 1.29
C PRO A 117 5.19 12.33 0.65
N ILE A 118 5.49 12.46 -0.65
CA ILE A 118 6.52 11.64 -1.33
C ILE A 118 7.90 11.86 -0.68
N GLY A 119 8.26 13.11 -0.39
CA GLY A 119 9.52 13.47 0.25
C GLY A 119 9.64 12.90 1.67
N ARG A 120 8.56 12.98 2.46
CA ARG A 120 8.51 12.40 3.82
C ARG A 120 8.64 10.88 3.78
N LEU A 121 7.92 10.21 2.87
CA LEU A 121 8.03 8.77 2.63
C LEU A 121 9.48 8.36 2.29
N ALA A 122 10.11 9.08 1.37
CA ALA A 122 11.50 8.81 0.96
C ALA A 122 12.49 8.93 2.13
N LYS A 123 12.35 9.97 2.96
CA LYS A 123 13.20 10.18 4.13
C LYS A 123 13.01 9.08 5.18
N ARG A 124 11.77 8.71 5.51
CA ARG A 124 11.48 7.57 6.40
C ARG A 124 12.13 6.30 5.89
N ARG A 125 11.87 5.94 4.62
CA ARG A 125 12.45 4.75 3.96
C ARG A 125 13.96 4.74 4.12
N ASN A 126 14.64 5.84 3.81
CA ASN A 126 16.09 5.89 3.87
C ASN A 126 16.62 5.80 5.30
N LYS A 127 16.07 6.60 6.24
CA LYS A 127 16.60 6.72 7.60
C LYS A 127 16.36 5.49 8.46
N PHE A 128 15.15 4.94 8.41
CA PHE A 128 14.79 3.83 9.28
C PHE A 128 14.93 2.48 8.58
N PHE A 129 14.45 2.39 7.35
CA PHE A 129 14.24 1.10 6.70
C PHE A 129 15.44 0.64 5.87
N ALA A 130 16.22 1.57 5.31
CA ALA A 130 17.36 1.24 4.44
C ALA A 130 18.71 1.28 5.16
N HIS A 131 18.87 2.14 6.17
CA HIS A 131 20.18 2.40 6.77
C HIS A 131 20.26 2.18 8.28
N TYR A 132 19.14 1.92 8.98
CA TYR A 132 19.07 1.87 10.45
C TYR A 132 19.93 2.98 11.08
N ASP A 133 19.67 4.21 10.66
CA ASP A 133 20.42 5.37 11.14
C ASP A 133 20.30 5.43 12.67
N GLY A 134 21.46 5.44 13.36
CA GLY A 134 21.54 5.20 14.80
C GLY A 134 20.64 6.12 15.62
N ARG A 135 20.43 7.37 15.18
CA ARG A 135 19.52 8.32 15.83
C ARG A 135 18.08 7.80 15.89
N TYR A 136 17.62 7.14 14.83
CA TYR A 136 16.24 6.67 14.71
C TYR A 136 16.09 5.18 15.07
N PHE A 137 17.21 4.47 15.19
CA PHE A 137 17.23 3.09 15.66
C PHE A 137 16.86 3.00 17.14
N ASP A 138 17.50 3.83 17.97
CA ASP A 138 17.29 3.84 19.42
C ASP A 138 15.95 4.47 19.82
N ASP A 139 15.46 5.44 19.03
CA ASP A 139 14.16 6.05 19.23
C ASP A 139 13.40 6.21 17.91
N LYS A 140 12.50 5.26 17.65
CA LYS A 140 11.63 5.25 16.47
C LYS A 140 10.68 6.45 16.45
N THR A 141 10.29 7.00 17.60
CA THR A 141 9.30 8.09 17.66
C THR A 141 9.83 9.36 17.00
N LEU A 142 11.15 9.54 16.94
CA LEU A 142 11.80 10.62 16.21
C LEU A 142 11.48 10.60 14.71
N LEU A 143 11.18 9.44 14.11
CA LEU A 143 10.76 9.39 12.70
C LEU A 143 9.36 9.94 12.49
N ASP A 144 8.48 9.73 13.45
CA ASP A 144 7.12 10.25 13.38
C ASP A 144 7.11 11.77 13.58
N ILE A 145 8.10 12.32 14.31
CA ILE A 145 8.32 13.76 14.51
C ILE A 145 9.04 14.41 13.32
N ASP A 146 10.21 13.88 12.93
CA ASP A 146 11.08 14.51 11.92
C ASP A 146 10.54 14.31 10.51
N PHE A 147 9.85 13.18 10.25
CA PHE A 147 9.33 12.80 8.93
C PHE A 147 7.90 12.22 9.05
N PRO A 148 6.91 13.05 9.45
CA PRO A 148 5.55 12.56 9.69
C PRO A 148 4.97 11.95 8.41
N PHE A 149 4.68 10.65 8.45
CA PHE A 149 4.04 9.95 7.35
C PHE A 149 3.04 8.97 7.95
N GLY A 150 1.78 9.35 7.88
CA GLY A 150 0.67 8.61 8.47
C GLY A 150 -0.07 7.75 7.46
N VAL A 151 -1.11 7.08 7.95
CA VAL A 151 -1.99 6.30 7.07
C VAL A 151 -2.73 7.19 6.06
N ASP A 152 -3.10 8.41 6.44
CA ASP A 152 -3.77 9.34 5.53
C ASP A 152 -2.85 9.76 4.37
N ASP A 153 -1.55 9.92 4.60
CA ASP A 153 -0.57 10.13 3.54
C ASP A 153 -0.50 8.93 2.59
N ALA A 154 -0.47 7.71 3.14
CA ALA A 154 -0.44 6.48 2.35
C ALA A 154 -1.72 6.32 1.49
N CYS A 155 -2.89 6.60 2.07
CA CYS A 155 -4.16 6.62 1.34
C CYS A 155 -4.14 7.66 0.22
N THR A 156 -3.69 8.89 0.51
CA THR A 156 -3.59 9.98 -0.48
C THR A 156 -2.69 9.60 -1.66
N LEU A 157 -1.52 9.02 -1.38
CA LEU A 157 -0.61 8.56 -2.43
C LEU A 157 -1.22 7.42 -3.26
N LEU A 158 -1.91 6.48 -2.61
CA LEU A 158 -2.61 5.40 -3.32
C LEU A 158 -3.75 5.93 -4.19
N ASP A 159 -4.53 6.89 -3.72
CA ASP A 159 -5.63 7.48 -4.49
C ASP A 159 -5.13 8.13 -5.79
N ALA A 160 -3.99 8.81 -5.73
CA ALA A 160 -3.34 9.35 -6.93
C ALA A 160 -2.88 8.25 -7.91
N LEU A 161 -2.30 7.16 -7.41
CA LEU A 161 -1.94 6.02 -8.24
C LEU A 161 -3.17 5.37 -8.89
N VAL A 162 -4.22 5.16 -8.10
CA VAL A 162 -5.50 4.61 -8.56
C VAL A 162 -6.10 5.49 -9.66
N GLU A 163 -6.16 6.80 -9.44
CA GLU A 163 -6.70 7.76 -10.41
C GLU A 163 -5.96 7.69 -11.75
N ILE A 164 -4.62 7.77 -11.71
CA ILE A 164 -3.80 7.70 -12.91
C ILE A 164 -4.01 6.33 -13.58
N VAL A 165 -3.84 5.23 -12.86
CA VAL A 165 -3.88 3.90 -13.48
C VAL A 165 -5.25 3.56 -14.08
N LEU A 166 -6.34 3.97 -13.42
CA LEU A 166 -7.69 3.82 -13.98
C LEU A 166 -7.89 4.63 -15.24
N PHE A 167 -7.45 5.89 -15.23
CA PHE A 167 -7.66 6.77 -16.37
C PHE A 167 -7.01 6.18 -17.63
N TYR A 168 -5.76 5.73 -17.52
CA TYR A 168 -5.02 5.15 -18.64
C TYR A 168 -5.54 3.75 -18.99
N GLY A 169 -5.90 2.93 -17.99
CA GLY A 169 -6.52 1.61 -18.19
C GLY A 169 -7.86 1.69 -18.94
N SER A 170 -8.69 2.67 -18.59
CA SER A 170 -9.96 2.92 -19.26
C SER A 170 -9.74 3.45 -20.67
N ALA A 171 -8.79 4.36 -20.87
CA ALA A 171 -8.56 4.97 -22.18
C ALA A 171 -7.91 4.00 -23.19
N TYR A 172 -6.99 3.15 -22.72
CA TYR A 172 -6.24 2.25 -23.58
C TYR A 172 -6.92 0.89 -23.73
N ASP A 173 -7.26 0.22 -22.62
CA ASP A 173 -7.79 -1.15 -22.65
C ASP A 173 -9.31 -1.22 -22.49
N GLY A 174 -9.99 -0.11 -22.16
CA GLY A 174 -11.41 -0.12 -21.79
C GLY A 174 -11.65 -0.79 -20.44
N ILE A 175 -10.61 -0.90 -19.61
CA ILE A 175 -10.71 -1.49 -18.28
C ILE A 175 -11.35 -0.46 -17.35
N HIS A 176 -12.54 -0.79 -16.86
CA HIS A 176 -13.22 -0.04 -15.82
C HIS A 176 -13.03 -0.81 -14.49
N SER A 177 -12.14 -0.33 -13.63
CA SER A 177 -12.08 -0.81 -12.24
C SER A 177 -12.70 0.23 -11.29
N VAL A 178 -13.15 -0.24 -10.13
CA VAL A 178 -13.87 0.61 -9.18
C VAL A 178 -12.87 1.47 -8.41
N ARG A 179 -13.11 2.78 -8.31
CA ARG A 179 -12.28 3.71 -7.53
C ARG A 179 -12.37 3.45 -6.01
N ASN A 180 -13.47 2.85 -5.56
CA ASN A 180 -13.77 2.60 -4.13
C ASN A 180 -13.02 1.38 -3.55
N TRP A 181 -11.69 1.35 -3.70
CA TRP A 181 -10.84 0.29 -3.12
C TRP A 181 -11.00 0.23 -1.58
N GLN A 182 -11.21 1.38 -0.94
CA GLN A 182 -11.43 1.51 0.50
C GLN A 182 -12.62 0.67 0.98
N ILE A 183 -13.80 0.77 0.36
CA ILE A 183 -15.02 0.10 0.84
C ILE A 183 -14.88 -1.43 0.78
N VAL A 184 -14.39 -1.94 -0.35
CA VAL A 184 -14.29 -3.39 -0.59
C VAL A 184 -13.25 -4.03 0.31
N VAL A 185 -12.10 -3.38 0.48
CA VAL A 185 -11.03 -3.96 1.29
C VAL A 185 -11.27 -3.72 2.78
N TYR A 186 -11.70 -2.53 3.20
CA TYR A 186 -11.94 -2.24 4.62
C TYR A 186 -12.95 -3.22 5.23
N SER A 187 -14.08 -3.46 4.54
CA SER A 187 -15.08 -4.46 4.96
C SER A 187 -14.52 -5.90 4.96
N SER A 188 -13.55 -6.20 4.11
CA SER A 188 -12.91 -7.52 4.07
C SER A 188 -11.89 -7.69 5.20
N THR A 189 -11.12 -6.65 5.54
CA THR A 189 -10.21 -6.64 6.68
C THR A 189 -10.97 -6.72 7.99
N GLU A 190 -12.06 -5.97 8.15
CA GLU A 190 -12.93 -6.06 9.32
C GLU A 190 -13.46 -7.49 9.52
N ARG A 191 -14.02 -8.11 8.46
CA ARG A 191 -14.49 -9.50 8.50
C ARG A 191 -13.38 -10.52 8.80
N LEU A 192 -12.15 -10.24 8.38
CA LEU A 192 -10.99 -11.07 8.72
C LEU A 192 -10.65 -10.92 10.20
N TYR A 193 -10.61 -9.68 10.70
CA TYR A 193 -10.34 -9.38 12.10
C TYR A 193 -11.37 -10.02 13.03
N SER A 194 -12.66 -9.89 12.73
CA SER A 194 -13.73 -10.54 13.51
C SER A 194 -13.55 -12.06 13.56
N ARG A 195 -13.20 -12.69 12.44
CA ARG A 195 -12.94 -14.14 12.39
C ARG A 195 -11.73 -14.55 13.22
N ILE A 196 -10.66 -13.74 13.24
CA ILE A 196 -9.49 -14.00 14.08
C ILE A 196 -9.88 -13.93 15.56
N ARG A 197 -10.72 -12.97 15.94
CA ARG A 197 -11.20 -12.77 17.31
C ARG A 197 -12.19 -13.86 17.78
N GLU A 198 -12.98 -14.41 16.87
CA GLU A 198 -13.99 -15.43 17.16
C GLU A 198 -13.45 -16.87 17.16
N GLN A 199 -12.18 -17.09 16.77
CA GLN A 199 -11.60 -18.43 16.79
C GLN A 199 -11.49 -18.94 18.24
N PRO A 200 -11.96 -20.18 18.52
CA PRO A 200 -11.77 -20.78 19.83
C PRO A 200 -10.27 -20.91 20.09
N HIS A 201 -9.81 -20.35 21.21
CA HIS A 201 -8.48 -20.65 21.73
C HIS A 201 -8.36 -22.17 21.82
N MET A 202 -7.28 -22.73 21.26
CA MET A 202 -6.98 -24.15 21.43
C MET A 202 -6.88 -24.40 22.92
N ASP A 203 -7.90 -25.05 23.49
CA ASP A 203 -7.94 -25.39 24.91
C ASP A 203 -6.70 -26.23 25.24
N ASP A 204 -5.90 -25.74 26.19
CA ASP A 204 -4.74 -26.43 26.80
C ASP A 204 -5.16 -27.66 27.65
N SER A 205 -6.38 -28.19 27.49
CA SER A 205 -6.92 -29.28 28.30
C SER A 205 -6.61 -30.68 27.75
N SER A 206 -5.46 -30.90 27.12
CA SER A 206 -5.04 -32.23 26.66
C SER A 206 -3.62 -32.66 27.06
N GLN A 207 -3.05 -32.05 28.11
CA GLN A 207 -1.88 -32.59 28.80
C GLN A 207 -2.13 -32.73 30.30
N GLY A 208 -2.86 -33.78 30.69
CA GLY A 208 -3.00 -34.07 32.11
C GLY A 208 -3.90 -35.25 32.42
N ASP A 209 -3.66 -36.43 31.84
CA ASP A 209 -4.26 -37.68 32.37
C ASP A 209 -3.57 -38.96 31.84
N ALA A 210 -2.23 -38.98 31.79
CA ALA A 210 -1.50 -40.19 31.40
C ALA A 210 -0.21 -40.44 32.18
N ILE A 211 -0.17 -40.11 33.49
CA ILE A 211 0.86 -40.66 34.38
C ILE A 211 0.24 -40.90 35.76
N ARG A 212 -0.43 -42.03 35.95
CA ARG A 212 -0.58 -42.72 37.25
C ARG A 212 -1.29 -44.07 37.05
N THR A 213 -0.52 -45.12 36.80
CA THR A 213 -0.83 -46.49 37.24
C THR A 213 0.41 -47.37 37.06
N THR A 214 1.16 -47.51 38.15
CA THR A 214 1.88 -48.73 38.56
C THR A 214 1.93 -48.71 40.07
#